data_AF-A0A0A1XEL7-F1
#
_entry.id   AF-A0A0A1XEL7-F1
#
_cell.length_a   1.000
_cell.length_b   1.000
_cell.length_c   1.000
_cell.angle_alpha   90.00
_cell.angle_beta   90.00
_cell.angle_gamma   90.00
#
_symmetry.space_group_name_H-M   'P 1'
#
loop_
_entity.id
_entity.type
_entity.pdbx_description
1 polymer ?
#
loop_
_entity_poly.entity_id
_entity_poly.type
_entity_poly.pdbx_seq_one_letter_code
_entity_poly.pdbx_strand_id
1 'polypeptide(L)'
;MALFEMKWLRRWVRRHTNPIPEDNAFLWKKRLSVVYALLAWNAFGFVCYMVYTGRNDWAKHYGYKSEEEAKLTPAQQYATQLNVNKGKIIRFSGFNRVGETEFDNTSGKVE
;
A
#
# COMPACT_ATOMS: atom_id res chain seq x y z
N MET A 1 3.88 16.88 -10.38
CA MET A 1 3.92 15.75 -9.43
C MET A 1 4.41 16.26 -8.08
N ALA A 2 3.54 16.49 -7.10
CA ALA A 2 3.99 16.74 -5.72
C ALA A 2 2.87 16.40 -4.74
N LEU A 3 2.96 15.22 -4.11
CA LEU A 3 2.06 14.75 -3.05
C LEU A 3 2.25 15.45 -1.70
N PHE A 4 3.12 16.46 -1.60
CA PHE A 4 3.43 17.14 -0.34
C PHE A 4 3.75 18.63 -0.52
N GLU A 5 2.83 19.41 -1.10
CA GLU A 5 2.91 20.88 -1.00
C GLU A 5 2.43 21.36 0.38
N MET A 6 3.11 20.95 1.44
CA MET A 6 2.93 21.56 2.76
C MET A 6 3.49 22.99 2.72
N LYS A 7 2.67 23.94 2.24
CA LYS A 7 3.06 25.35 2.09
C LYS A 7 3.53 25.95 3.41
N TRP A 8 2.96 25.53 4.54
CA TRP A 8 3.38 25.94 5.88
C TRP A 8 4.80 25.46 6.20
N LEU A 9 5.14 24.20 5.89
CA LEU A 9 6.45 23.63 6.14
C LEU A 9 7.51 24.30 5.27
N ARG A 10 7.21 24.50 3.98
CA ARG A 10 8.10 25.26 3.08
C ARG A 10 8.36 26.67 3.60
N ARG A 11 7.33 27.38 4.09
CA ARG A 11 7.49 28.72 4.70
C ARG A 11 8.31 28.65 5.99
N TRP A 12 8.06 27.65 6.84
CA TRP A 12 8.76 27.47 8.11
C TRP A 12 10.25 27.21 7.88
N VAL A 13 10.59 26.28 6.98
CA VAL A 13 11.98 25.98 6.59
C VAL A 13 12.65 27.23 6.02
N ARG A 14 12.03 27.94 5.06
CA ARG A 14 12.65 29.15 4.48
C ARG A 14 12.83 30.31 5.48
N ARG A 15 12.03 30.37 6.54
CA ARG A 15 12.19 31.38 7.60
C ARG A 15 13.30 31.05 8.59
N HIS A 16 13.58 29.77 8.82
CA HIS A 16 14.55 29.31 9.83
C HIS A 16 15.84 28.72 9.23
N THR A 17 15.97 28.67 7.90
CA THR A 17 17.12 28.08 7.23
C THR A 17 17.72 29.09 6.25
N ASN A 18 19.02 29.34 6.40
CA ASN A 18 19.78 30.17 5.45
C ASN A 18 19.93 29.47 4.09
N PRO A 19 20.06 30.24 2.99
CA PRO A 19 20.33 29.66 1.68
C PRO A 19 21.63 28.84 1.73
N ILE A 20 21.55 27.58 1.30
CA ILE A 20 22.68 26.64 1.30
C ILE A 20 23.55 26.96 0.08
N PRO A 21 24.86 27.16 0.24
CA PRO A 21 25.80 27.29 -0.88
C PRO A 21 25.73 26.07 -1.82
N GLU A 22 25.90 26.29 -3.13
CA GLU A 22 25.71 25.25 -4.15
C GLU A 22 26.57 24.01 -3.91
N ASP A 23 27.85 24.20 -3.59
CA ASP A 23 28.80 23.10 -3.32
C ASP A 23 28.35 22.24 -2.14
N ASN A 24 27.88 22.89 -1.07
CA ASN A 24 27.38 22.20 0.12
C ASN A 24 26.08 21.45 -0.19
N ALA A 25 25.19 22.05 -0.99
CA ALA A 25 23.95 21.41 -1.40
C ALA A 25 24.22 20.14 -2.24
N PHE A 26 25.19 20.20 -3.15
CA PHE A 26 25.58 19.04 -3.97
C PHE A 26 26.15 17.90 -3.11
N LEU A 27 27.05 18.22 -2.17
CA LEU A 27 27.61 17.23 -1.24
C LEU A 27 26.53 16.55 -0.40
N TRP A 28 25.62 17.33 0.18
CA TRP A 28 24.53 16.81 1.01
C TRP A 28 23.54 15.97 0.19
N LYS A 29 23.22 16.39 -1.03
CA LYS A 29 22.40 15.60 -1.95
C LYS A 29 23.00 14.22 -2.19
N LYS A 30 24.30 14.15 -2.52
CA LYS A 30 25.01 12.88 -2.74
C LYS A 30 24.98 11.98 -1.51
N ARG A 31 25.25 12.54 -0.33
CA ARG A 31 25.22 11.80 0.94
C ARG A 31 23.82 11.26 1.25
N LEU A 32 22.79 12.10 1.14
CA LEU A 32 21.40 11.69 1.35
C LEU A 32 20.95 10.63 0.36
N SER A 33 21.39 10.69 -0.90
CA SER A 33 21.10 9.65 -1.89
C SER A 33 21.69 8.29 -1.50
N VAL A 34 22.92 8.26 -0.96
CA VAL A 34 23.54 7.00 -0.49
C VAL A 34 22.79 6.45 0.71
N VAL A 35 22.48 7.30 1.70
CA VAL A 35 21.70 6.89 2.88
C VAL A 35 20.33 6.36 2.46
N TYR A 36 19.65 7.06 1.55
CA TYR A 36 18.38 6.62 0.99
C TYR A 36 18.49 5.25 0.32
N ALA A 37 19.52 5.04 -0.51
CA ALA A 37 19.73 3.76 -1.19
C ALA A 37 19.96 2.61 -0.20
N LEU A 38 20.75 2.82 0.85
CA LEU A 38 21.00 1.81 1.88
C LEU A 38 19.73 1.49 2.67
N LEU A 39 18.97 2.51 3.08
CA LEU A 39 17.70 2.32 3.80
C LEU A 39 16.67 1.61 2.93
N ALA A 40 16.54 2.03 1.67
CA ALA A 40 15.62 1.43 0.72
C ALA A 40 15.98 -0.04 0.44
N TRP A 41 17.27 -0.36 0.31
CA TRP A 41 17.74 -1.73 0.12
C TRP A 41 17.41 -2.63 1.32
N ASN A 42 17.61 -2.13 2.53
CA ASN A 42 17.24 -2.87 3.75
C ASN A 42 15.73 -3.05 3.87
N ALA A 43 14.95 -2.00 3.60
CA ALA A 43 13.49 -2.08 3.61
C ALA A 43 12.96 -3.08 2.57
N PHE A 44 13.55 -3.07 1.36
CA PHE A 44 13.23 -4.02 0.31
C PHE A 44 13.54 -5.46 0.74
N GLY A 45 14.75 -5.71 1.28
CA GLY A 45 15.13 -7.02 1.81
C GLY A 45 14.20 -7.49 2.93
N PHE A 46 13.79 -6.59 3.82
CA PHE A 46 12.82 -6.89 4.88
C PHE A 46 11.45 -7.31 4.32
N VAL A 47 10.94 -6.62 3.30
CA VAL A 47 9.71 -7.02 2.61
C VAL A 47 9.86 -8.40 1.97
N CYS A 48 10.96 -8.65 1.26
CA CYS A 48 11.23 -9.98 0.68
C CYS A 48 11.28 -11.08 1.75
N TYR A 49 11.90 -10.80 2.90
CA TYR A 49 11.96 -11.72 4.03
C TYR A 49 10.56 -12.01 4.63
N MET A 50 9.71 -10.98 4.76
CA MET A 50 8.32 -11.18 5.20
C MET A 50 7.53 -12.06 4.22
N VAL A 51 7.72 -11.87 2.91
CA VAL A 51 7.10 -12.74 1.90
C VAL A 51 7.60 -14.18 2.03
N TYR A 52 8.92 -14.38 2.16
CA TYR A 52 9.53 -15.70 2.31
C TYR A 52 9.03 -16.44 3.56
N THR A 53 8.86 -15.74 4.68
CA THR A 53 8.34 -16.30 5.93
C THR A 53 6.82 -16.52 5.93
N GLY A 54 6.14 -16.33 4.80
CA GLY A 54 4.69 -16.50 4.67
C GLY A 54 3.87 -15.37 5.31
N ARG A 55 4.52 -14.28 5.74
CA ARG A 55 3.89 -13.10 6.36
C ARG A 55 3.49 -12.04 5.32
N ASN A 56 3.20 -12.47 4.09
CA ASN A 56 2.79 -11.58 3.01
C ASN A 56 1.44 -10.88 3.32
N ASP A 57 0.51 -11.58 3.97
CA ASP A 57 -0.69 -10.97 4.55
C ASP A 57 -0.40 -10.51 5.99
N TRP A 58 0.21 -9.33 6.11
CA TRP A 58 0.51 -8.70 7.40
C TRP A 58 -0.76 -8.48 8.26
N ALA A 59 -1.89 -8.15 7.63
CA ALA A 59 -3.15 -7.91 8.33
C ALA A 59 -3.67 -9.20 8.98
N LYS A 60 -3.55 -10.34 8.29
CA LYS A 60 -3.82 -11.66 8.90
C LYS A 60 -2.84 -11.96 10.03
N HIS A 61 -1.55 -11.76 9.82
CA HIS A 61 -0.52 -12.14 10.79
C HIS A 61 -0.64 -11.39 12.13
N TYR A 62 -1.01 -10.12 12.10
CA TYR A 62 -1.19 -9.30 13.29
C TYR A 62 -2.62 -9.32 13.86
N GLY A 63 -3.51 -10.16 13.33
CA GLY A 63 -4.87 -10.34 13.84
C GLY A 63 -5.86 -9.23 13.47
N TYR A 64 -5.52 -8.38 12.50
CA TYR A 64 -6.42 -7.34 11.99
C TYR A 64 -7.45 -7.85 10.98
N LYS A 65 -7.34 -9.12 10.56
CA LYS A 65 -8.21 -9.75 9.57
C LYS A 65 -8.76 -11.06 10.14
N SER A 66 -10.07 -11.25 10.10
CA SER A 66 -10.69 -12.49 10.58
C SER A 66 -10.38 -13.66 9.64
N GLU A 67 -10.47 -14.90 10.15
CA GLU A 67 -10.27 -16.11 9.32
C GLU A 67 -11.31 -16.23 8.19
N GLU A 68 -12.49 -15.63 8.38
CA GLU A 68 -13.55 -15.57 7.37
C GLU A 68 -13.19 -14.58 6.25
N GLU A 69 -12.70 -13.39 6.61
CA GLU A 69 -12.23 -12.38 5.64
C GLU A 69 -11.00 -12.86 4.87
N ALA A 70 -10.12 -13.64 5.51
CA ALA A 70 -8.92 -14.20 4.88
C ALA A 70 -9.24 -15.20 3.75
N LYS A 71 -10.39 -15.89 3.83
CA LYS A 71 -10.84 -16.85 2.80
C LYS A 71 -11.50 -16.17 1.61
N LEU A 72 -11.99 -14.95 1.77
CA LEU A 72 -12.60 -14.19 0.69
C LEU A 72 -11.56 -13.79 -0.35
N THR A 73 -11.95 -13.90 -1.63
CA THR A 73 -11.14 -13.35 -2.72
C THR A 73 -11.06 -11.82 -2.61
N PRO A 74 -9.99 -11.17 -3.12
CA PRO A 74 -9.89 -9.70 -3.09
C PRO A 74 -11.10 -8.99 -3.72
N ALA A 75 -11.67 -9.58 -4.78
CA ALA A 75 -12.86 -9.06 -5.43
C ALA A 75 -14.12 -9.16 -4.54
N GLN A 76 -14.27 -10.25 -3.78
CA GLN A 76 -15.35 -10.39 -2.81
C GLN A 76 -15.17 -9.42 -1.64
N GLN A 77 -13.96 -9.29 -1.09
CA GLN A 77 -13.66 -8.31 -0.03
C GLN A 77 -14.03 -6.88 -0.48
N TYR A 78 -13.66 -6.52 -1.71
CA TYR A 78 -13.98 -5.21 -2.27
C TYR A 78 -15.49 -5.02 -2.48
N ALA A 79 -16.20 -6.05 -2.97
CA ALA A 79 -17.64 -6.01 -3.14
C ALA A 79 -18.39 -5.88 -1.79
N THR A 80 -17.91 -6.54 -0.73
CA THR A 80 -18.42 -6.37 0.64
C THR A 80 -18.20 -4.95 1.13
N GLN A 81 -17.00 -4.38 0.95
CA GLN A 81 -16.68 -3.01 1.35
C GLN A 81 -17.54 -1.96 0.62
N LEU A 82 -17.92 -2.23 -0.63
CA LEU A 82 -18.82 -1.40 -1.43
C LEU A 82 -20.31 -1.60 -1.10
N ASN A 83 -20.66 -2.49 -0.17
CA ASN A 83 -22.05 -2.84 0.16
C ASN A 83 -22.88 -3.26 -1.07
N VAL A 84 -22.27 -3.97 -2.03
CA VAL A 84 -23.01 -4.51 -3.17
C VAL A 84 -23.91 -5.63 -2.68
N ASN A 85 -25.22 -5.53 -2.91
CA ASN A 85 -26.19 -6.52 -2.42
C ASN A 85 -26.09 -7.85 -3.18
N LYS A 86 -26.14 -7.81 -4.51
CA LYS A 86 -26.02 -8.96 -5.39
C LYS A 86 -25.22 -8.58 -6.62
N GLY A 87 -24.34 -9.46 -7.07
CA GLY A 87 -23.54 -9.22 -8.25
C GLY A 87 -22.85 -10.48 -8.76
N LYS A 88 -22.38 -10.42 -10.00
CA LYS A 88 -21.53 -11.47 -10.57
C LYS A 88 -20.10 -10.95 -10.65
N ILE A 89 -19.18 -11.65 -9.99
CA ILE A 89 -17.75 -11.38 -10.08
C ILE A 89 -17.20 -12.17 -11.25
N ILE A 90 -16.64 -11.46 -12.23
CA ILE A 90 -16.04 -12.07 -13.42
C ILE A 90 -14.53 -11.81 -13.36
N ARG A 91 -13.75 -12.89 -13.32
CA ARG A 91 -12.29 -12.81 -13.36
C ARG A 91 -11.80 -12.97 -14.79
N PHE A 92 -11.07 -11.98 -15.27
CA PHE A 92 -10.31 -12.05 -16.53
C PHE A 92 -8.83 -12.27 -16.25
N SER A 93 -8.15 -13.06 -17.09
CA SER A 93 -6.69 -13.17 -17.12
C SER A 93 -6.23 -13.05 -18.56
N GLY A 94 -5.47 -11.99 -18.87
CA GLY A 94 -5.20 -11.61 -20.26
C GLY A 94 -6.49 -11.34 -21.03
N PHE A 95 -6.69 -12.03 -22.15
CA PHE A 95 -7.90 -11.94 -22.98
C PHE A 95 -8.96 -13.02 -22.69
N ASN A 96 -8.70 -13.92 -21.73
CA ASN A 96 -9.57 -15.05 -21.44
C ASN A 96 -10.33 -14.86 -20.13
N ARG A 97 -11.60 -15.29 -20.13
CA ARG A 97 -12.46 -15.34 -18.93
C ARG A 97 -12.09 -16.59 -18.12
N VAL A 98 -11.60 -16.40 -16.89
CA VAL A 98 -11.01 -17.46 -16.07
C VAL A 98 -11.98 -18.01 -15.02
N GLY A 99 -12.96 -17.22 -14.59
CA GLY A 99 -13.95 -17.70 -13.64
C GLY A 99 -15.11 -16.75 -13.43
N GLU A 100 -16.23 -17.34 -13.04
CA GLU A 100 -17.44 -16.66 -12.62
C GLU A 100 -17.78 -17.10 -11.20
N THR A 101 -17.94 -16.14 -10.29
CA THR A 101 -18.48 -16.40 -8.97
C THR A 101 -19.66 -15.47 -8.72
N GLU A 102 -20.80 -16.04 -8.35
CA GLU A 102 -21.93 -15.27 -7.89
C GLU A 102 -21.64 -14.76 -6.48
N PHE A 103 -21.91 -13.48 -6.25
CA PHE A 103 -21.69 -12.82 -4.98
C PHE A 103 -23.03 -12.30 -4.45
N ASP A 104 -23.41 -12.79 -3.28
CA ASP A 104 -24.57 -12.31 -2.54
C ASP A 104 -24.10 -11.89 -1.14
N ASN A 105 -24.24 -10.61 -0.84
CA ASN A 105 -23.84 -10.00 0.43
C ASN A 105 -24.99 -9.95 1.43
N THR A 106 -26.19 -10.41 1.05
CA THR A 106 -27.39 -10.36 1.90
C THR A 106 -27.53 -11.55 2.86
N SER A 107 -26.74 -12.61 2.69
CA SER A 107 -26.78 -13.82 3.52
C SER A 107 -26.12 -13.67 4.90
N GLY A 108 -25.35 -12.60 5.14
CA GLY A 108 -24.71 -12.32 6.42
C GLY A 108 -25.37 -11.21 7.26
N LYS A 109 -26.42 -10.56 6.74
CA LYS A 109 -27.25 -9.60 7.48
C LYS A 109 -28.59 -10.27 7.82
N VAL A 110 -28.55 -11.25 8.72
CA VAL A 110 -29.78 -11.64 9.44
C VAL A 110 -30.05 -10.53 10.44
N GLU A 111 -31.29 -10.02 10.41
CA GLU A 111 -31.84 -8.94 11.24
C GLU A 111 -31.50 -9.03 12.73
#